data_AF-A0A7C6TR83-F1
#
_entry.id   AF-A0A7C6TR83-F1
#
_cell.length_a   1.000
_cell.length_b   1.000
_cell.length_c   1.000
_cell.angle_alpha   90.00
_cell.angle_beta   90.00
_cell.angle_gamma   90.00
#
_symmetry.space_group_name_H-M   'P 1'
#
loop_
_entity.id
_entity.type
_entity.pdbx_description
1 polymer ?
#
loop_
_entity_poly.entity_id
_entity_poly.type
_entity_poly.pdbx_seq_one_letter_code
_entity_poly.pdbx_strand_id
1 'polypeptide(L)'
;MNVDCGGGNELDLAIIIVNYNTRDVLRDCLNSIRKSTGEIAYHVVVVDNRSTDGSAEMVRAEHPWVQLIESEHNGGYAYANNLGL
;
A
#
# COMPACT_ATOMS: atom_id res chain seq x y z
N MET A 1 -13.53 20.48 -28.31
CA MET A 1 -14.75 19.73 -27.97
C MET A 1 -14.41 18.96 -26.71
N ASN A 2 -15.12 19.25 -25.63
CA ASN A 2 -14.83 18.75 -24.29
C ASN A 2 -14.96 17.23 -24.27
N VAL A 3 -13.99 16.56 -23.65
CA VAL A 3 -14.19 15.24 -23.10
C VAL A 3 -14.81 15.48 -21.73
N ASP A 4 -16.09 15.15 -21.59
CA ASP A 4 -16.75 15.07 -20.29
C ASP A 4 -16.09 13.92 -19.52
N CYS A 5 -15.18 14.24 -18.59
CA CYS A 5 -14.73 13.30 -17.58
C CYS A 5 -15.82 13.22 -16.52
N GLY A 6 -16.74 12.26 -16.72
CA GLY A 6 -17.87 12.02 -15.81
C GLY A 6 -17.41 11.88 -14.36
N GLY A 7 -18.18 12.47 -13.45
CA GLY A 7 -17.99 12.31 -12.02
C GLY A 7 -18.17 10.84 -11.60
N GLY A 8 -17.14 10.28 -11.00
CA GLY A 8 -17.13 8.95 -10.41
C GLY A 8 -15.92 8.81 -9.51
N ASN A 9 -16.16 8.41 -8.27
CA ASN A 9 -15.16 8.09 -7.27
C ASN A 9 -14.51 6.73 -7.60
N GLU A 10 -13.96 6.59 -8.80
CA GLU A 10 -13.49 5.31 -9.35
C GLU A 10 -11.97 5.25 -9.25
N LEU A 11 -11.46 4.27 -8.50
CA LEU A 11 -10.03 4.02 -8.37
C LEU A 11 -9.54 3.34 -9.65
N ASP A 12 -8.55 3.91 -10.31
CA ASP A 12 -7.95 3.39 -11.53
C ASP A 12 -6.91 2.28 -11.26
N LEU A 13 -6.28 2.30 -10.08
CA LEU A 13 -5.15 1.43 -9.73
C LEU A 13 -5.17 1.02 -8.25
N ALA A 14 -5.04 -0.28 -8.00
CA ALA A 14 -4.71 -0.82 -6.68
C ALA A 14 -3.24 -1.28 -6.64
N ILE A 15 -2.51 -0.87 -5.61
CA ILE A 15 -1.11 -1.23 -5.38
C ILE A 15 -1.04 -2.06 -4.10
N ILE A 16 -0.70 -3.34 -4.24
CA ILE A 16 -0.51 -4.25 -3.11
C ILE A 16 0.98 -4.43 -2.86
N ILE A 17 1.41 -4.14 -1.63
CA ILE A 17 2.80 -4.25 -1.20
C ILE A 17 2.87 -5.28 -0.08
N VAL A 18 3.48 -6.44 -0.36
CA VAL A 18 3.82 -7.42 0.67
C VAL A 18 5.14 -7.01 1.33
N ASN A 19 5.13 -6.84 2.65
CA ASN A 19 6.29 -6.43 3.44
C ASN A 19 6.67 -7.51 4.47
N TYR A 20 7.98 -7.76 4.65
CA TYR A 20 8.49 -8.58 5.73
C TYR A 20 9.90 -8.11 6.13
N ASN A 21 10.02 -7.51 7.32
CA ASN A 21 11.29 -7.04 7.90
C ASN A 21 12.10 -6.10 6.98
N THR A 22 11.41 -5.20 6.27
CA THR A 22 12.00 -4.23 5.34
C THR A 22 11.53 -2.80 5.60
N ARG A 23 11.39 -2.39 6.88
CA ARG A 23 10.83 -1.09 7.30
C ARG A 23 11.32 0.11 6.49
N ASP A 24 12.63 0.30 6.38
CA ASP A 24 13.19 1.51 5.76
C ASP A 24 12.94 1.53 4.24
N VAL A 25 13.05 0.36 3.59
CA VAL A 25 12.75 0.21 2.16
C VAL A 25 11.26 0.44 1.88
N LEU A 26 10.38 -0.08 2.75
CA LEU A 26 8.94 0.16 2.66
C LEU A 26 8.63 1.65 2.79
N ARG A 27 9.21 2.33 3.79
CA ARG A 27 9.04 3.77 3.99
C ARG A 27 9.44 4.57 2.75
N ASP A 28 10.60 4.27 2.18
CA ASP A 28 11.10 4.95 0.99
C ASP A 28 10.20 4.69 -0.23
N CYS A 29 9.69 3.46 -0.36
CA CYS A 29 8.71 3.10 -1.39
C CYS A 29 7.40 3.90 -1.26
N LEU A 30 6.81 3.95 -0.07
CA LEU A 30 5.57 4.70 0.20
C LEU A 30 5.76 6.21 0.01
N ASN A 31 6.91 6.75 0.41
CA ASN A 31 7.27 8.14 0.14
C ASN A 31 7.39 8.42 -1.36
N SER A 32 7.95 7.49 -2.14
CA SER A 32 8.05 7.61 -3.59
C SER A 32 6.65 7.61 -4.23
N ILE A 33 5.79 6.66 -3.85
CA ILE A 33 4.40 6.58 -4.35
C ILE A 33 3.65 7.88 -4.03
N ARG A 34 3.76 8.39 -2.80
CA ARG A 34 3.07 9.62 -2.39
C ARG A 34 3.55 10.86 -3.15
N LYS A 35 4.80 10.89 -3.58
CA LYS A 35 5.39 11.97 -4.40
C LYS A 35 5.01 11.87 -5.87
N SER A 36 4.59 10.71 -6.34
CA SER A 36 4.11 10.54 -7.72
C SER A 36 2.89 11.42 -7.94
N THR A 37 3.00 12.37 -8.86
CA THR A 37 1.93 13.28 -9.26
C THR A 37 1.37 12.80 -10.60
N GLY A 38 0.06 12.60 -10.66
CA GLY A 38 -0.62 12.12 -11.85
C GLY A 38 -2.14 12.18 -11.67
N GLU A 39 -2.87 12.02 -12.77
CA GLU A 39 -4.35 12.03 -12.79
C GLU A 39 -4.95 10.68 -12.38
N ILE A 40 -4.12 9.66 -12.14
CA ILE A 40 -4.55 8.31 -11.76
C ILE A 40 -4.99 8.30 -10.30
N ALA A 41 -6.25 7.97 -10.05
CA ALA A 41 -6.73 7.69 -8.70
C ALA A 41 -6.23 6.30 -8.28
N TYR A 42 -5.50 6.21 -7.16
CA TYR A 42 -4.94 4.95 -6.70
C TYR A 42 -5.23 4.66 -5.23
N HIS A 43 -5.24 3.38 -4.89
CA HIS A 43 -5.33 2.87 -3.53
C HIS A 43 -4.12 2.00 -3.22
N VAL A 44 -3.55 2.13 -2.01
CA VAL A 44 -2.38 1.36 -1.59
C VAL A 44 -2.74 0.52 -0.39
N VAL A 45 -2.47 -0.78 -0.53
CA VAL A 45 -2.59 -1.76 0.54
C VAL A 45 -1.20 -2.30 0.87
N VAL A 46 -0.78 -2.18 2.13
CA VAL A 46 0.40 -2.85 2.65
C VAL A 46 -0.04 -4.06 3.45
N VAL A 47 0.46 -5.23 3.07
CA VAL A 47 0.31 -6.46 3.85
C VAL A 47 1.62 -6.72 4.59
N ASP A 48 1.64 -6.44 5.89
CA ASP A 48 2.76 -6.78 6.75
C ASP A 48 2.68 -8.26 7.14
N ASN A 49 3.65 -9.06 6.67
CA ASN A 49 3.65 -10.50 6.80
C ASN A 49 4.28 -10.96 8.13
N ARG A 50 3.84 -10.33 9.23
CA ARG A 50 4.36 -10.49 10.60
C ARG A 50 5.82 -10.04 10.74
N SER A 51 6.08 -8.79 10.39
CA SER A 51 7.39 -8.17 10.65
C SER A 51 7.60 -7.93 12.15
N THR A 52 8.86 -7.87 12.57
CA THR A 52 9.27 -7.58 13.95
C THR A 52 10.19 -6.36 14.05
N ASP A 53 10.36 -5.62 12.95
CA ASP A 53 11.29 -4.49 12.81
C ASP A 53 10.62 -3.12 13.01
N GLY A 54 9.35 -3.10 13.40
CA GLY A 54 8.56 -1.88 13.54
C GLY A 54 7.92 -1.37 12.24
N SER A 55 7.89 -2.18 11.18
CA SER A 55 7.28 -1.82 9.89
C SER A 55 5.81 -1.39 10.03
N ALA A 56 5.00 -2.17 10.75
CA ALA A 56 3.57 -1.91 10.91
C ALA A 56 3.32 -0.60 11.69
N GLU A 57 4.07 -0.35 12.75
CA GLU A 57 4.01 0.89 13.53
C GLU A 57 4.41 2.09 12.68
N MET A 58 5.47 1.95 11.87
CA MET A 58 5.92 2.98 10.94
C MET A 58 4.82 3.33 9.93
N VAL A 59 4.16 2.34 9.31
CA VAL A 59 3.08 2.60 8.36
C VAL A 59 1.93 3.35 9.03
N ARG A 60 1.49 2.93 10.23
CA ARG A 60 0.40 3.61 10.95
C ARG A 60 0.75 5.06 11.30
N ALA A 61 1.99 5.32 11.71
CA ALA A 61 2.43 6.63 12.17
C ALA A 61 2.73 7.60 11.02
N GLU A 62 3.41 7.13 9.97
CA GLU A 62 3.98 7.98 8.91
C GLU A 62 3.12 7.98 7.64
N HIS A 63 2.35 6.91 7.39
CA HIS A 63 1.56 6.72 6.17
C HIS A 63 0.09 6.34 6.45
N PRO A 64 -0.67 7.13 7.25
CA PRO A 64 -2.06 6.80 7.61
C PRO A 64 -3.05 6.80 6.43
N TRP A 65 -2.60 7.23 5.25
CA TRP A 65 -3.36 7.17 4.00
C TRP A 65 -3.30 5.79 3.31
N VAL A 66 -2.43 4.90 3.78
CA VAL A 66 -2.27 3.53 3.29
C VAL A 66 -3.16 2.60 4.11
N GLN A 67 -3.84 1.66 3.46
CA GLN A 67 -4.50 0.57 4.16
C GLN A 67 -3.46 -0.46 4.61
N LEU A 68 -3.32 -0.65 5.91
CA LEU A 68 -2.43 -1.66 6.50
C LEU A 68 -3.22 -2.91 6.86
N ILE A 69 -2.72 -4.08 6.44
CA ILE A 69 -3.18 -5.39 6.88
C ILE A 69 -1.99 -6.09 7.56
N GLU A 70 -2.16 -6.51 8.81
CA GLU A 70 -1.15 -7.28 9.53
C GLU A 70 -1.55 -8.75 9.53
N SER A 71 -0.67 -9.57 8.96
CA SER A 71 -0.85 -11.02 8.95
C SER A 71 -0.56 -11.62 10.32
N GLU A 72 -1.38 -12.59 10.74
CA GLU A 72 -1.20 -13.35 11.98
C GLU A 72 0.09 -14.21 11.97
N HIS A 73 0.58 -14.58 10.78
CA HIS A 73 1.79 -15.37 10.58
C HIS A 73 2.49 -15.04 9.26
N ASN A 74 3.77 -15.38 9.12
CA ASN A 74 4.44 -15.28 7.83
C ASN A 74 4.04 -16.47 6.95
N GLY A 75 3.03 -16.27 6.09
CA GLY A 75 2.53 -17.30 5.17
C GLY A 75 3.25 -17.37 3.81
N GLY A 76 4.34 -16.60 3.65
CA GLY A 76 5.01 -16.41 2.37
C GLY A 76 4.31 -15.43 1.42
N TYR A 77 4.90 -15.21 0.25
CA TYR A 77 4.49 -14.15 -0.69
C TYR A 77 3.07 -14.34 -1.22
N ALA A 78 2.73 -15.54 -1.71
CA ALA A 78 1.42 -15.79 -2.33
C ALA A 78 0.27 -15.63 -1.32
N TYR A 79 0.45 -16.10 -0.09
CA TYR A 79 -0.52 -15.91 0.98
C TYR A 79 -0.75 -14.43 1.27
N ALA A 80 0.33 -13.67 1.50
CA ALA A 80 0.23 -12.25 1.83
C ALA A 80 -0.33 -11.43 0.66
N ASN A 81 0.05 -11.73 -0.57
CA ASN A 81 -0.49 -11.06 -1.75
C ASN A 81 -2.00 -11.29 -1.88
N ASN A 82 -2.47 -12.53 -1.66
CA ASN A 82 -3.88 -12.86 -1.71
C ASN A 82 -4.70 -12.24 -0.57
N LEU A 83 -4.06 -11.90 0.55
CA LEU A 83 -4.71 -11.20 1.65
C LEU A 83 -4.93 -9.71 1.34
N GLY A 84 -4.13 -9.13 0.44
CA GLY A 84 -4.24 -7.73 0.02
C GLY A 84 -5.12 -7.49 -1.20
N LEU A 85 -5.53 -8.55 -1.91
CA LEU A 85 -6.50 -8.53 -3.00
C LEU A 85 -7.93 -8.35 -2.45
#